data_AF-A0A940M210-F1
#
_entry.id   AF-A0A940M210-F1
#
_cell.length_a   1.000
_cell.length_b   1.000
_cell.length_c   1.000
_cell.angle_alpha   90.00
_cell.angle_beta   90.00
_cell.angle_gamma   90.00
#
_symmetry.space_group_name_H-M   'P 1'
#
loop_
_entity.id
_entity.type
_entity.pdbx_description
1 polymer ?
#
loop_
_entity_poly.entity_id
_entity_poly.type
_entity_poly.pdbx_seq_one_letter_code
_entity_poly.pdbx_strand_id
1 'polypeptide(L)'
;DTLVDRVDLRGIKAGRDVMVDAGGAIRLDEGVDAGGDIDLLARGGGISSGGSIHSGGQVDGQPGSGGIRLVAAGDVDVAAIQADAGSIAVDGGSLSIGALVASADIDLLGRGFIHVGSSHSGGAQAWRAGTGDIAFDELLAGTQAFLDSLLDTRGRRLSAGSDAVVNAGWRDGVASEATVWFDQLSATTLDIHSGNVIHVGDASLGESAALHGRDIALYGRHTGNGSLNLWVEGIDSPAADRLDAVIDAGAILVPRLFVVDGTLRTTADLVVIEDAQNVDHLRLHTANANVLMDNTTPLYLAGADVQLYELDKAFSLRQAGLVSTTNAYVVHRRYTHQVLVPNFQASHVDTLLEFQRNSGARYSEQHLSDGFTDQRLGDLASELFYGGEAPEGWELTWGAMPAEARMQLSGDGSEDETKKEERNLGAML
;
A
#
# COMPACT_ATOMS: atom_id res chain seq x y z
N ASP A 1 -51.02 26.03 -2.35
CA ASP A 1 -50.32 26.03 -1.06
C ASP A 1 -49.00 26.77 -1.17
N THR A 2 -48.93 27.95 -0.56
CA THR A 2 -47.67 28.70 -0.41
C THR A 2 -46.94 28.14 0.80
N LEU A 3 -45.79 27.51 0.57
CA LEU A 3 -44.89 27.07 1.63
C LEU A 3 -44.42 28.28 2.45
N VAL A 4 -44.15 28.06 3.73
CA VAL A 4 -43.57 29.10 4.60
C VAL A 4 -42.14 29.39 4.12
N ASP A 5 -41.83 30.66 3.86
CA ASP A 5 -40.53 31.07 3.31
C ASP A 5 -39.36 30.82 4.28
N ARG A 6 -39.60 30.86 5.59
CA ARG A 6 -38.59 30.56 6.61
C ARG A 6 -39.23 29.98 7.86
N VAL A 7 -38.61 28.94 8.42
CA VAL A 7 -39.00 28.36 9.71
C VAL A 7 -37.94 28.70 10.74
N ASP A 8 -38.29 29.57 11.69
CA ASP A 8 -37.48 29.85 12.88
C ASP A 8 -38.21 29.31 14.10
N LEU A 9 -37.64 28.31 14.76
CA LEU A 9 -38.19 27.73 15.97
C LEU A 9 -37.12 27.70 17.06
N ARG A 10 -37.55 27.83 18.32
CA ARG A 10 -36.67 27.57 19.45
C ARG A 10 -36.20 26.12 19.44
N GLY A 11 -37.10 25.16 19.21
CA GLY A 11 -36.81 23.74 19.09
C GLY A 11 -38.09 22.95 18.85
N ILE A 12 -37.96 21.66 18.50
CA ILE A 12 -39.09 20.76 18.24
C ILE A 12 -39.01 19.58 19.20
N LYS A 13 -40.14 19.22 19.81
CA LYS A 13 -40.29 17.98 20.59
C LYS A 13 -41.51 17.22 20.13
N ALA A 14 -41.33 15.98 19.68
CA ALA A 14 -42.40 15.12 19.23
C ALA A 14 -42.23 13.71 19.80
N GLY A 15 -43.31 13.09 20.28
CA GLY A 15 -43.25 11.68 20.73
C GLY A 15 -43.18 10.65 19.58
N ARG A 16 -43.23 11.12 18.34
CA ARG A 16 -43.20 10.34 17.10
C ARG A 16 -42.34 11.07 16.08
N ASP A 17 -42.83 11.21 14.85
CA ASP A 17 -42.08 11.74 13.73
C ASP A 17 -42.13 13.28 13.70
N VAL A 18 -41.08 13.89 13.15
CA VAL A 18 -41.01 15.32 12.84
C VAL A 18 -40.84 15.48 11.33
N MET A 19 -41.72 16.26 10.72
CA MET A 19 -41.56 16.68 9.32
C MET A 19 -41.66 18.21 9.25
N VAL A 20 -40.64 18.86 8.69
CA VAL A 20 -40.62 20.29 8.43
C VAL A 20 -40.28 20.51 6.96
N ASP A 21 -41.22 21.08 6.20
CA ASP A 21 -41.02 21.48 4.80
C ASP A 21 -41.10 23.01 4.69
N ALA A 22 -39.96 23.63 4.46
CA ALA A 22 -39.80 25.08 4.33
C ALA A 22 -39.43 25.47 2.90
N GLY A 23 -40.03 26.55 2.40
CA GLY A 23 -39.67 27.16 1.11
C GLY A 23 -38.26 27.73 1.10
N GLY A 24 -37.78 28.25 2.22
CA GLY A 24 -36.41 28.74 2.41
C GLY A 24 -35.71 28.04 3.57
N ALA A 25 -35.14 28.79 4.52
CA ALA A 25 -34.27 28.24 5.57
C ALA A 25 -35.04 27.66 6.77
N ILE A 26 -34.43 26.69 7.45
CA ILE A 26 -34.85 26.17 8.75
C ILE A 26 -33.77 26.52 9.78
N ARG A 27 -34.17 27.20 10.86
CA ARG A 27 -33.29 27.53 11.98
C ARG A 27 -33.90 27.06 13.29
N LEU A 28 -33.10 26.35 14.07
CA LEU A 28 -33.44 25.83 15.38
C LEU A 28 -32.42 26.33 16.41
N ASP A 29 -32.87 26.96 17.49
CA ASP A 29 -31.93 27.45 18.52
C ASP A 29 -31.46 26.30 19.44
N GLU A 30 -32.35 25.36 19.79
CA GLU A 30 -32.12 24.26 20.74
C GLU A 30 -32.10 22.86 20.07
N GLY A 31 -32.65 22.70 18.87
CA GLY A 31 -32.64 21.45 18.10
C GLY A 31 -33.98 20.71 17.97
N VAL A 32 -33.93 19.41 17.68
CA VAL A 32 -35.09 18.52 17.51
C VAL A 32 -34.92 17.29 18.39
N ASP A 33 -35.99 16.90 19.07
CA ASP A 33 -36.08 15.64 19.81
C ASP A 33 -37.37 14.92 19.39
N ALA A 34 -37.21 13.79 18.70
CA ALA A 34 -38.30 13.01 18.13
C ALA A 34 -38.25 11.56 18.62
N GLY A 35 -39.41 10.96 18.85
CA GLY A 35 -39.49 9.52 19.12
C GLY A 35 -39.26 8.68 17.86
N GLY A 36 -39.70 9.15 16.70
CA GLY A 36 -39.57 8.49 15.41
C GLY A 36 -38.72 9.28 14.42
N ASP A 37 -39.03 9.16 13.13
CA ASP A 37 -38.21 9.72 12.06
C ASP A 37 -38.21 11.26 12.06
N ILE A 38 -37.09 11.86 11.63
CA ILE A 38 -36.98 13.31 11.43
C ILE A 38 -36.67 13.59 9.95
N ASP A 39 -37.54 14.35 9.28
CA ASP A 39 -37.30 14.88 7.92
C ASP A 39 -37.37 16.41 7.95
N LEU A 40 -36.22 17.06 7.72
CA LEU A 40 -36.13 18.52 7.59
C LEU A 40 -35.75 18.86 6.14
N LEU A 41 -36.65 19.56 5.45
CA LEU A 41 -36.49 19.98 4.06
C LEU A 41 -36.52 21.51 3.93
N ALA A 42 -35.36 22.09 3.59
CA ALA A 42 -35.18 23.51 3.32
C ALA A 42 -34.95 23.73 1.81
N ARG A 43 -36.03 23.99 1.05
CA ARG A 43 -36.00 23.99 -0.43
C ARG A 43 -35.21 25.12 -1.06
N GLY A 44 -35.06 26.24 -0.36
CA GLY A 44 -34.41 27.46 -0.85
C GLY A 44 -33.36 28.04 0.09
N GLY A 45 -33.05 27.36 1.19
CA GLY A 45 -32.12 27.84 2.21
C GLY A 45 -31.35 26.72 2.89
N GLY A 46 -30.60 27.09 3.93
CA GLY A 46 -29.85 26.16 4.77
C GLY A 46 -30.68 25.58 5.93
N ILE A 47 -30.11 24.58 6.59
CA ILE A 47 -30.58 24.05 7.87
C ILE A 47 -29.52 24.38 8.92
N SER A 48 -29.91 25.07 9.99
CA SER A 48 -29.01 25.36 11.11
C SER A 48 -29.64 24.98 12.44
N SER A 49 -28.84 24.39 13.33
CA SER A 49 -29.27 24.02 14.67
C SER A 49 -28.21 24.34 15.72
N GLY A 50 -28.56 25.19 16.70
CA GLY A 50 -27.71 25.49 17.85
C GLY A 50 -27.60 24.32 18.86
N GLY A 51 -28.48 23.33 18.77
CA GLY A 51 -28.44 22.10 19.56
C GLY A 51 -28.50 20.83 18.69
N SER A 52 -28.73 19.69 19.33
CA SER A 52 -28.74 18.37 18.67
C SER A 52 -30.04 18.09 17.93
N ILE A 53 -29.96 17.33 16.83
CA ILE A 53 -31.10 16.71 16.16
C ILE A 53 -31.08 15.23 16.55
N HIS A 54 -32.03 14.81 17.39
CA HIS A 54 -32.07 13.50 18.01
C HIS A 54 -33.37 12.76 17.70
N SER A 55 -33.22 11.52 17.23
CA SER A 55 -34.29 10.57 16.99
C SER A 55 -34.08 9.34 17.87
N GLY A 56 -35.00 9.12 18.81
CA GLY A 56 -34.90 8.05 19.80
C GLY A 56 -35.30 6.66 19.29
N GLY A 57 -35.84 6.54 18.07
CA GLY A 57 -36.25 5.26 17.49
C GLY A 57 -37.28 4.49 18.34
N GLN A 58 -38.09 5.20 19.13
CA GLN A 58 -39.13 4.66 19.97
C GLN A 58 -40.43 5.47 19.83
N VAL A 59 -41.50 4.77 19.46
CA VAL A 59 -42.85 5.33 19.42
C VAL A 59 -43.67 4.66 20.51
N ASP A 60 -44.18 5.45 21.46
CA ASP A 60 -44.97 4.98 22.61
C ASP A 60 -44.26 3.88 23.44
N GLY A 61 -42.92 3.95 23.52
CA GLY A 61 -42.08 2.99 24.25
C GLY A 61 -41.88 1.66 23.53
N GLN A 62 -42.28 1.53 22.27
CA GLN A 62 -41.97 0.40 21.41
C GLN A 62 -40.86 0.77 20.42
N PRO A 63 -39.92 -0.14 20.10
CA PRO A 63 -38.93 0.09 19.05
C PRO A 63 -39.59 0.44 17.71
N GLY A 64 -39.13 1.50 17.06
CA GLY A 64 -39.58 1.98 15.77
C GLY A 64 -38.43 2.37 14.85
N SER A 65 -38.74 2.93 13.68
CA SER A 65 -37.76 3.61 12.85
C SER A 65 -37.33 4.90 13.52
N GLY A 66 -36.05 5.24 13.43
CA GLY A 66 -35.50 6.47 13.97
C GLY A 66 -34.51 7.14 13.02
N GLY A 67 -34.76 7.11 11.72
CA GLY A 67 -33.90 7.74 10.73
C GLY A 67 -33.95 9.26 10.78
N ILE A 68 -32.85 9.91 10.39
CA ILE A 68 -32.79 11.37 10.28
C ILE A 68 -32.40 11.72 8.85
N ARG A 69 -33.22 12.54 8.21
CA ARG A 69 -32.98 13.08 6.88
C ARG A 69 -33.00 14.61 6.92
N LEU A 70 -31.90 15.20 6.48
CA LEU A 70 -31.78 16.65 6.29
C LEU A 70 -31.51 16.94 4.81
N VAL A 71 -32.33 17.77 4.19
CA VAL A 71 -32.13 18.19 2.80
C VAL A 71 -32.22 19.71 2.72
N ALA A 72 -31.10 20.35 2.34
CA ALA A 72 -30.99 21.80 2.24
C ALA A 72 -30.46 22.21 0.85
N ALA A 73 -31.09 23.23 0.27
CA ALA A 73 -30.53 23.90 -0.91
C ALA A 73 -29.29 24.75 -0.56
N GLY A 74 -29.21 25.25 0.67
CA GLY A 74 -28.03 25.89 1.26
C GLY A 74 -27.25 24.96 2.18
N ASP A 75 -26.41 25.54 3.02
CA ASP A 75 -25.53 24.79 3.94
C ASP A 75 -26.31 24.10 5.07
N VAL A 76 -25.69 23.06 5.65
CA VAL A 76 -26.15 22.41 6.87
C VAL A 76 -25.11 22.64 7.95
N ASP A 77 -25.50 23.34 9.02
CA ASP A 77 -24.65 23.65 10.18
C ASP A 77 -25.32 23.17 11.47
N VAL A 78 -24.86 22.03 12.00
CA VAL A 78 -25.52 21.34 13.10
C VAL A 78 -24.49 20.84 14.11
N ALA A 79 -24.72 21.11 15.40
CA ALA A 79 -23.81 20.68 16.45
C ALA A 79 -23.71 19.14 16.56
N ALA A 80 -24.84 18.43 16.50
CA ALA A 80 -24.88 16.97 16.55
C ALA A 80 -26.15 16.39 15.91
N ILE A 81 -26.03 15.21 15.29
CA ILE A 81 -27.14 14.41 14.79
C ILE A 81 -27.02 12.99 15.34
N GLN A 82 -28.08 12.49 15.96
CA GLN A 82 -28.10 11.16 16.58
C GLN A 82 -29.39 10.40 16.22
N ALA A 83 -29.21 9.25 15.56
CA ALA A 83 -30.27 8.31 15.20
C ALA A 83 -30.05 6.98 15.93
N ASP A 84 -30.80 6.77 17.03
CA ASP A 84 -30.62 5.61 17.92
C ASP A 84 -31.03 4.28 17.28
N ALA A 85 -31.96 4.32 16.31
CA ALA A 85 -32.46 3.15 15.58
C ALA A 85 -32.69 3.46 14.09
N GLY A 86 -31.68 4.00 13.41
CA GLY A 86 -31.79 4.37 12.01
C GLY A 86 -30.48 4.81 11.36
N SER A 87 -30.61 5.27 10.13
CA SER A 87 -29.54 5.92 9.37
C SER A 87 -29.63 7.44 9.48
N ILE A 88 -28.53 8.11 9.15
CA ILE A 88 -28.49 9.56 8.95
C ILE A 88 -28.20 9.83 7.47
N ALA A 89 -29.03 10.66 6.84
CA ALA A 89 -28.80 11.16 5.49
C ALA A 89 -28.84 12.69 5.46
N VAL A 90 -27.76 13.33 5.00
CA VAL A 90 -27.66 14.79 4.92
C VAL A 90 -27.26 15.22 3.52
N ASP A 91 -28.11 16.01 2.86
CA ASP A 91 -27.83 16.70 1.59
C ASP A 91 -27.82 18.21 1.82
N GLY A 92 -26.75 18.88 1.41
CA GLY A 92 -26.58 20.32 1.60
C GLY A 92 -25.65 20.98 0.58
N GLY A 93 -25.53 22.30 0.72
CA GLY A 93 -24.49 23.11 0.10
C GLY A 93 -23.13 22.66 0.60
N SER A 94 -22.70 23.18 1.74
CA SER A 94 -21.60 22.62 2.53
C SER A 94 -22.13 22.04 3.83
N LEU A 95 -21.45 21.03 4.37
CA LEU A 95 -21.82 20.37 5.61
C LEU A 95 -20.79 20.70 6.69
N SER A 96 -21.25 21.32 7.78
CA SER A 96 -20.47 21.56 9.01
C SER A 96 -21.21 20.88 10.15
N ILE A 97 -20.71 19.71 10.59
CA ILE A 97 -21.40 18.90 11.58
C ILE A 97 -20.45 18.52 12.71
N GLY A 98 -20.81 18.86 13.96
CA GLY A 98 -19.93 18.53 15.09
C GLY A 98 -19.84 17.03 15.34
N ALA A 99 -20.97 16.33 15.41
CA ALA A 99 -21.01 14.89 15.64
C ALA A 99 -22.15 14.18 14.90
N LEU A 100 -21.90 12.95 14.46
CA LEU A 100 -22.88 12.04 13.86
C LEU A 100 -22.84 10.70 14.59
N VAL A 101 -24.00 10.19 15.00
CA VAL A 101 -24.14 8.85 15.58
C VAL A 101 -25.35 8.16 14.98
N ALA A 102 -25.14 7.04 14.28
CA ALA A 102 -26.21 6.24 13.71
C ALA A 102 -26.04 4.76 14.07
N SER A 103 -27.14 4.07 14.38
CA SER A 103 -27.10 2.60 14.55
C SER A 103 -26.90 1.87 13.22
N ALA A 104 -27.30 2.49 12.11
CA ALA A 104 -27.16 1.96 10.75
C ALA A 104 -26.14 2.81 9.95
N ASP A 105 -26.49 3.22 8.73
CA ASP A 105 -25.57 3.91 7.81
C ASP A 105 -25.57 5.44 7.97
N ILE A 106 -24.50 6.09 7.51
CA ILE A 106 -24.40 7.55 7.41
C ILE A 106 -24.07 7.94 5.96
N ASP A 107 -24.99 8.66 5.31
CA ASP A 107 -24.83 9.18 3.96
C ASP A 107 -24.75 10.70 3.97
N LEU A 108 -23.62 11.25 3.49
CA LEU A 108 -23.40 12.69 3.41
C LEU A 108 -23.17 13.13 1.97
N LEU A 109 -23.94 14.10 1.52
CA LEU A 109 -23.79 14.75 0.22
C LEU A 109 -23.65 16.26 0.42
N GLY A 110 -22.43 16.76 0.30
CA GLY A 110 -22.15 18.20 0.26
C GLY A 110 -21.84 18.60 -1.18
N ARG A 111 -22.52 19.59 -1.75
CA ARG A 111 -22.12 20.18 -3.05
C ARG A 111 -20.78 20.93 -2.96
N GLY A 112 -20.48 21.48 -1.79
CA GLY A 112 -19.22 22.11 -1.38
C GLY A 112 -18.36 21.14 -0.56
N PHE A 113 -17.95 21.56 0.64
CA PHE A 113 -17.15 20.76 1.57
C PHE A 113 -18.01 19.90 2.52
N ILE A 114 -17.38 18.90 3.13
CA ILE A 114 -17.93 18.13 4.26
C ILE A 114 -16.91 18.15 5.40
N HIS A 115 -17.23 18.87 6.47
CA HIS A 115 -16.43 18.92 7.70
C HIS A 115 -17.24 18.31 8.85
N VAL A 116 -16.73 17.22 9.40
CA VAL A 116 -17.38 16.49 10.49
C VAL A 116 -16.41 16.29 11.63
N GLY A 117 -16.74 16.68 12.86
CA GLY A 117 -15.88 16.38 14.01
C GLY A 117 -15.71 14.86 14.21
N SER A 118 -16.75 14.22 14.75
CA SER A 118 -16.77 12.76 14.96
C SER A 118 -17.97 12.10 14.29
N SER A 119 -17.76 10.97 13.63
CA SER A 119 -18.83 10.20 12.99
C SER A 119 -18.75 8.72 13.33
N HIS A 120 -19.82 8.16 13.88
CA HIS A 120 -19.91 6.75 14.23
C HIS A 120 -21.19 6.12 13.67
N SER A 121 -21.01 5.05 12.89
CA SER A 121 -22.09 4.28 12.29
C SER A 121 -21.94 2.79 12.65
N GLY A 122 -23.06 2.12 12.95
CA GLY A 122 -23.07 0.66 13.03
C GLY A 122 -22.93 -0.02 11.66
N GLY A 123 -23.25 0.69 10.58
CA GLY A 123 -23.10 0.27 9.19
C GLY A 123 -22.03 1.06 8.43
N ALA A 124 -22.28 1.27 7.14
CA ALA A 124 -21.37 1.97 6.23
C ALA A 124 -21.46 3.49 6.38
N GLN A 125 -20.42 4.18 5.92
CA GLN A 125 -20.45 5.63 5.72
C GLN A 125 -20.05 5.98 4.29
N ALA A 126 -20.87 6.79 3.61
CA ALA A 126 -20.58 7.27 2.26
C ALA A 126 -20.68 8.80 2.20
N TRP A 127 -19.53 9.46 2.02
CA TRP A 127 -19.42 10.91 2.00
C TRP A 127 -18.96 11.39 0.63
N ARG A 128 -19.72 12.31 0.05
CA ARG A 128 -19.44 12.87 -1.28
C ARG A 128 -19.42 14.39 -1.22
N ALA A 129 -18.23 14.96 -1.35
CA ALA A 129 -18.01 16.39 -1.52
C ALA A 129 -17.91 16.72 -3.02
N GLY A 130 -18.89 17.47 -3.52
CA GLY A 130 -19.03 17.76 -4.95
C GLY A 130 -17.88 18.57 -5.51
N THR A 131 -17.53 19.66 -4.82
CA THR A 131 -16.48 20.62 -5.23
C THR A 131 -15.49 20.97 -4.12
N GLY A 132 -15.77 20.58 -2.88
CA GLY A 132 -14.93 20.87 -1.71
C GLY A 132 -14.10 19.68 -1.26
N ASP A 133 -13.48 19.89 -0.10
CA ASP A 133 -12.70 18.90 0.64
C ASP A 133 -13.57 18.11 1.62
N ILE A 134 -13.01 17.01 2.12
CA ILE A 134 -13.53 16.24 3.25
C ILE A 134 -12.56 16.37 4.41
N ALA A 135 -13.04 16.77 5.58
CA ALA A 135 -12.24 16.84 6.80
C ALA A 135 -12.96 16.22 7.99
N PHE A 136 -12.24 15.44 8.79
CA PHE A 136 -12.78 14.89 10.04
C PHE A 136 -11.76 14.63 11.14
N ASP A 137 -12.19 14.68 12.41
CA ASP A 137 -11.34 14.21 13.51
C ASP A 137 -11.41 12.68 13.65
N GLU A 138 -12.61 12.10 13.56
CA GLU A 138 -12.82 10.66 13.70
C GLU A 138 -13.97 10.15 12.83
N LEU A 139 -13.70 9.08 12.07
CA LEU A 139 -14.71 8.35 11.30
C LEU A 139 -14.61 6.86 11.65
N LEU A 140 -15.67 6.34 12.27
CA LEU A 140 -15.82 4.94 12.67
C LEU A 140 -17.01 4.33 11.92
N ALA A 141 -16.71 3.60 10.85
CA ALA A 141 -17.69 2.82 10.10
C ALA A 141 -17.68 1.35 10.57
N GLY A 142 -18.84 0.83 10.95
CA GLY A 142 -18.99 -0.58 11.34
C GLY A 142 -18.67 -1.55 10.19
N THR A 143 -18.80 -1.10 8.93
CA THR A 143 -18.44 -1.86 7.73
C THR A 143 -17.51 -1.06 6.83
N GLN A 144 -18.03 -0.33 5.85
CA GLN A 144 -17.25 0.36 4.83
C GLN A 144 -17.22 1.87 5.08
N ALA A 145 -16.08 2.50 4.78
CA ALA A 145 -15.97 3.94 4.60
C ALA A 145 -15.69 4.27 3.13
N PHE A 146 -16.53 5.10 2.53
CA PHE A 146 -16.36 5.63 1.17
C PHE A 146 -16.30 7.15 1.23
N LEU A 147 -15.16 7.73 0.83
CA LEU A 147 -14.92 9.16 0.80
C LEU A 147 -14.59 9.59 -0.64
N ASP A 148 -15.36 10.53 -1.18
CA ASP A 148 -15.16 11.06 -2.54
C ASP A 148 -15.22 12.58 -2.49
N SER A 149 -14.09 13.22 -2.82
CA SER A 149 -13.93 14.67 -2.86
C SER A 149 -13.19 15.09 -4.13
N LEU A 150 -13.42 16.33 -4.57
CA LEU A 150 -12.60 16.93 -5.64
C LEU A 150 -11.33 17.60 -5.11
N LEU A 151 -11.29 17.94 -3.82
CA LEU A 151 -10.14 18.53 -3.15
C LEU A 151 -9.56 17.53 -2.14
N ASP A 152 -8.88 18.04 -1.11
CA ASP A 152 -8.21 17.20 -0.13
C ASP A 152 -9.20 16.33 0.67
N THR A 153 -8.70 15.20 1.17
CA THR A 153 -9.37 14.40 2.19
C THR A 153 -8.43 14.22 3.37
N ARG A 154 -8.81 14.77 4.53
CA ARG A 154 -7.97 14.76 5.72
C ARG A 154 -8.71 14.23 6.92
N GLY A 155 -8.06 13.43 7.74
CA GLY A 155 -8.58 13.15 9.06
C GLY A 155 -7.59 12.54 10.03
N ARG A 156 -7.86 12.71 11.32
CA ARG A 156 -6.97 12.16 12.35
C ARG A 156 -7.13 10.65 12.49
N ARG A 157 -8.37 10.13 12.46
CA ARG A 157 -8.62 8.68 12.56
C ARG A 157 -9.71 8.20 11.63
N LEU A 158 -9.37 7.26 10.76
CA LEU A 158 -10.30 6.50 9.93
C LEU A 158 -10.31 5.03 10.36
N SER A 159 -11.48 4.49 10.69
CA SER A 159 -11.66 3.07 11.01
C SER A 159 -12.86 2.52 10.24
N ALA A 160 -12.62 1.55 9.37
CA ALA A 160 -13.65 0.79 8.67
C ALA A 160 -13.56 -0.69 9.10
N GLY A 161 -14.70 -1.32 9.40
CA GLY A 161 -14.77 -2.74 9.73
C GLY A 161 -14.36 -3.67 8.57
N SER A 162 -14.52 -3.22 7.33
CA SER A 162 -14.03 -3.90 6.12
C SER A 162 -13.18 -2.96 5.26
N ASP A 163 -13.80 -2.14 4.44
CA ASP A 163 -13.13 -1.49 3.32
C ASP A 163 -13.07 0.03 3.53
N ALA A 164 -11.93 0.63 3.24
CA ALA A 164 -11.76 2.07 3.19
C ALA A 164 -11.39 2.47 1.76
N VAL A 165 -12.31 3.19 1.10
CA VAL A 165 -12.12 3.71 -0.26
C VAL A 165 -12.10 5.22 -0.20
N VAL A 166 -11.03 5.83 -0.69
CA VAL A 166 -10.83 7.28 -0.65
C VAL A 166 -10.42 7.79 -2.03
N ASN A 167 -11.27 8.61 -2.63
CA ASN A 167 -11.00 9.33 -3.87
C ASN A 167 -10.87 10.81 -3.54
N ALA A 168 -9.65 11.34 -3.58
CA ALA A 168 -9.40 12.77 -3.39
C ALA A 168 -8.85 13.36 -4.68
N GLY A 169 -9.67 14.19 -5.31
CA GLY A 169 -9.32 14.85 -6.55
C GLY A 169 -9.19 13.93 -7.75
N TRP A 170 -9.83 12.76 -7.73
CA TRP A 170 -9.87 11.80 -8.82
C TRP A 170 -11.30 11.67 -9.36
N ARG A 171 -11.54 12.06 -10.62
CA ARG A 171 -12.87 11.94 -11.24
C ARG A 171 -12.75 11.75 -12.75
N ASP A 172 -13.53 10.80 -13.28
CA ASP A 172 -13.63 10.51 -14.72
C ASP A 172 -12.27 10.29 -15.42
N GLY A 173 -11.31 9.70 -14.71
CA GLY A 173 -9.97 9.44 -15.25
C GLY A 173 -9.02 10.64 -15.23
N VAL A 174 -9.34 11.68 -14.47
CA VAL A 174 -8.53 12.90 -14.33
C VAL A 174 -8.23 13.15 -12.85
N ALA A 175 -6.95 13.33 -12.53
CA ALA A 175 -6.50 13.72 -11.20
C ALA A 175 -6.23 15.23 -11.09
N SER A 176 -6.50 15.78 -9.91
CA SER A 176 -6.13 17.15 -9.53
C SER A 176 -4.89 17.15 -8.63
N GLU A 177 -4.59 18.24 -7.93
CA GLU A 177 -3.46 18.29 -6.97
C GLU A 177 -3.89 17.94 -5.53
N ALA A 178 -5.03 17.27 -5.37
CA ALA A 178 -5.59 16.93 -4.06
C ALA A 178 -4.73 15.93 -3.27
N THR A 179 -4.73 16.08 -1.96
CA THR A 179 -3.97 15.29 -1.00
C THR A 179 -4.88 14.46 -0.10
N VAL A 180 -4.45 13.24 0.22
CA VAL A 180 -5.01 12.40 1.27
C VAL A 180 -4.06 12.36 2.46
N TRP A 181 -4.58 12.67 3.65
CA TRP A 181 -3.79 12.65 4.89
C TRP A 181 -4.55 12.01 6.04
N PHE A 182 -4.02 10.90 6.55
CA PHE A 182 -4.54 10.22 7.74
C PHE A 182 -3.45 10.00 8.78
N ASP A 183 -3.68 10.41 10.03
CA ASP A 183 -2.74 10.11 11.12
C ASP A 183 -2.87 8.63 11.53
N GLN A 184 -4.09 8.10 11.59
CA GLN A 184 -4.40 6.71 11.92
C GLN A 184 -5.44 6.14 10.96
N LEU A 185 -5.20 4.92 10.49
CA LEU A 185 -6.11 4.20 9.61
C LEU A 185 -6.22 2.73 10.02
N SER A 186 -7.45 2.20 10.10
CA SER A 186 -7.70 0.77 10.29
C SER A 186 -8.74 0.28 9.28
N ALA A 187 -8.38 -0.72 8.50
CA ALA A 187 -9.27 -1.37 7.54
C ALA A 187 -8.77 -2.78 7.20
N THR A 188 -9.65 -3.64 6.70
CA THR A 188 -9.25 -4.91 6.07
C THR A 188 -8.61 -4.62 4.72
N THR A 189 -9.29 -3.84 3.88
CA THR A 189 -8.76 -3.39 2.57
C THR A 189 -8.73 -1.87 2.51
N LEU A 190 -7.69 -1.35 1.87
CA LEU A 190 -7.51 0.08 1.63
C LEU A 190 -7.34 0.33 0.13
N ASP A 191 -8.11 1.29 -0.39
CA ASP A 191 -7.97 1.80 -1.74
C ASP A 191 -7.96 3.34 -1.69
N ILE A 192 -6.83 3.95 -2.06
CA ILE A 192 -6.66 5.40 -2.08
C ILE A 192 -6.25 5.85 -3.47
N HIS A 193 -7.07 6.72 -4.04
CA HIS A 193 -6.74 7.54 -5.19
C HIS A 193 -6.55 9.00 -4.74
N SER A 194 -5.35 9.53 -4.96
CA SER A 194 -5.01 10.92 -4.68
C SER A 194 -4.26 11.52 -5.85
N GLY A 195 -4.65 12.73 -6.23
CA GLY A 195 -4.01 13.43 -7.33
C GLY A 195 -2.56 13.87 -7.07
N ASN A 196 -2.15 14.00 -5.81
CA ASN A 196 -0.81 14.44 -5.44
C ASN A 196 -0.18 13.55 -4.35
N VAL A 197 -0.51 13.80 -3.09
CA VAL A 197 0.13 13.16 -1.93
C VAL A 197 -0.82 12.18 -1.25
N ILE A 198 -0.34 10.97 -0.96
CA ILE A 198 -0.96 10.04 -0.01
C ILE A 198 -0.06 9.97 1.23
N HIS A 199 -0.61 10.28 2.40
CA HIS A 199 0.06 10.06 3.68
C HIS A 199 -0.83 9.28 4.63
N VAL A 200 -0.33 8.14 5.11
CA VAL A 200 -0.96 7.35 6.18
C VAL A 200 0.08 7.07 7.27
N GLY A 201 -0.08 7.74 8.42
CA GLY A 201 0.91 7.78 9.51
C GLY A 201 0.97 6.53 10.41
N ASP A 202 -0.16 5.83 10.57
CA ASP A 202 -0.25 4.57 11.33
C ASP A 202 -1.42 3.74 10.80
N ALA A 203 -1.12 2.80 9.91
CA ALA A 203 -2.09 1.89 9.31
C ALA A 203 -2.13 0.53 10.02
N SER A 204 -3.31 0.01 10.29
CA SER A 204 -3.57 -1.39 10.62
C SER A 204 -4.38 -2.02 9.49
N LEU A 205 -3.73 -2.86 8.68
CA LEU A 205 -4.29 -3.39 7.43
C LEU A 205 -4.49 -4.91 7.51
N GLY A 206 -5.69 -5.38 7.20
CA GLY A 206 -6.04 -6.80 7.26
C GLY A 206 -5.54 -7.62 6.08
N GLU A 207 -5.63 -7.11 4.85
CA GLU A 207 -5.39 -7.89 3.63
C GLU A 207 -4.64 -7.10 2.55
N SER A 208 -5.05 -5.86 2.28
CA SER A 208 -4.53 -5.12 1.13
C SER A 208 -4.45 -3.61 1.31
N ALA A 209 -3.53 -3.00 0.55
CA ALA A 209 -3.50 -1.58 0.24
C ALA A 209 -3.22 -1.34 -1.25
N ALA A 210 -4.12 -0.66 -1.94
CA ALA A 210 -3.93 -0.11 -3.27
C ALA A 210 -3.77 1.40 -3.17
N LEU A 211 -2.64 1.92 -3.64
CA LEU A 211 -2.25 3.31 -3.51
C LEU A 211 -1.95 3.89 -4.90
N HIS A 212 -2.77 4.86 -5.30
CA HIS A 212 -2.70 5.52 -6.60
C HIS A 212 -2.42 7.01 -6.38
N GLY A 213 -1.17 7.44 -6.55
CA GLY A 213 -0.74 8.81 -6.26
C GLY A 213 0.63 9.16 -6.84
N ARG A 214 1.09 10.40 -6.64
CA ARG A 214 2.42 10.84 -7.10
C ARG A 214 3.46 10.64 -6.01
N ASP A 215 3.15 11.07 -4.79
CA ASP A 215 4.02 10.94 -3.63
C ASP A 215 3.29 10.17 -2.53
N ILE A 216 3.80 8.98 -2.20
CA ILE A 216 3.11 8.01 -1.35
C ILE A 216 3.95 7.72 -0.12
N ALA A 217 3.36 7.92 1.06
CA ALA A 217 3.92 7.57 2.35
C ALA A 217 2.95 6.66 3.12
N LEU A 218 3.37 5.44 3.43
CA LEU A 218 2.58 4.45 4.18
C LEU A 218 3.40 3.90 5.35
N TYR A 219 2.94 4.16 6.57
CA TYR A 219 3.51 3.61 7.78
C TYR A 219 2.46 2.74 8.47
N GLY A 220 2.78 1.50 8.81
CA GLY A 220 1.79 0.63 9.45
C GLY A 220 2.21 -0.81 9.68
N ARG A 221 1.21 -1.64 9.92
CA ARG A 221 1.34 -3.07 10.21
C ARG A 221 0.24 -3.90 9.56
N HIS A 222 0.60 -5.10 9.17
CA HIS A 222 -0.33 -6.13 8.72
C HIS A 222 -0.94 -6.85 9.92
N THR A 223 -2.27 -6.89 10.01
CA THR A 223 -3.00 -7.48 11.12
C THR A 223 -3.77 -8.75 10.76
N GLY A 224 -3.84 -9.11 9.48
CA GLY A 224 -4.52 -10.32 9.03
C GLY A 224 -3.62 -11.54 8.94
N ASN A 225 -4.12 -12.56 8.25
CA ASN A 225 -3.41 -13.81 8.02
C ASN A 225 -2.70 -13.79 6.66
N GLY A 226 -1.57 -14.49 6.54
CA GLY A 226 -0.85 -14.59 5.27
C GLY A 226 -0.01 -13.36 4.97
N SER A 227 -0.04 -12.90 3.72
CA SER A 227 0.72 -11.74 3.24
C SER A 227 -0.15 -10.51 3.10
N LEU A 228 0.42 -9.34 3.38
CA LEU A 228 -0.15 -8.07 2.94
C LEU A 228 0.05 -7.94 1.43
N ASN A 229 -1.03 -7.67 0.70
CA ASN A 229 -0.95 -7.34 -0.71
C ASN A 229 -0.86 -5.82 -0.90
N LEU A 230 0.18 -5.36 -1.59
CA LEU A 230 0.45 -3.94 -1.79
C LEU A 230 0.50 -3.61 -3.29
N TRP A 231 -0.34 -2.67 -3.74
CA TRP A 231 -0.28 -2.11 -5.08
C TRP A 231 0.12 -0.65 -4.98
N VAL A 232 1.10 -0.26 -5.80
CA VAL A 232 1.57 1.12 -5.90
C VAL A 232 1.65 1.49 -7.37
N GLU A 233 0.84 2.47 -7.77
CA GLU A 233 0.76 2.95 -9.14
C GLU A 233 0.65 4.49 -9.16
N GLY A 234 1.01 5.09 -10.30
CA GLY A 234 0.74 6.51 -10.55
C GLY A 234 -0.74 6.73 -10.84
N ILE A 235 -1.29 7.88 -10.41
CA ILE A 235 -2.72 8.21 -10.63
C ILE A 235 -3.00 8.68 -12.07
N ASP A 236 -2.15 9.55 -12.61
CA ASP A 236 -2.23 10.15 -13.96
C ASP A 236 -0.93 9.94 -14.76
N SER A 237 -0.13 8.97 -14.32
CA SER A 237 1.20 8.69 -14.84
C SER A 237 1.46 7.19 -14.79
N PRO A 238 2.38 6.67 -15.61
CA PRO A 238 2.69 5.24 -15.62
C PRO A 238 3.28 4.72 -14.30
N ALA A 239 3.71 5.59 -13.39
CA ALA A 239 4.30 5.25 -12.10
C ALA A 239 4.19 6.42 -11.12
N ALA A 240 4.16 6.13 -9.82
CA ALA A 240 4.31 7.14 -8.79
C ALA A 240 5.73 7.76 -8.83
N ASP A 241 5.87 9.03 -8.49
CA ASP A 241 7.19 9.68 -8.41
C ASP A 241 7.98 9.12 -7.21
N ARG A 242 7.31 8.92 -6.07
CA ARG A 242 7.94 8.45 -4.83
C ARG A 242 7.06 7.51 -4.02
N LEU A 243 7.69 6.50 -3.43
CA LEU A 243 7.14 5.65 -2.38
C LEU A 243 8.09 5.63 -1.17
N ASP A 244 7.59 5.95 0.02
CA ASP A 244 8.24 5.66 1.31
C ASP A 244 7.30 4.83 2.19
N ALA A 245 7.59 3.54 2.28
CA ALA A 245 6.79 2.60 3.05
C ALA A 245 7.58 2.00 4.21
N VAL A 246 6.97 1.97 5.40
CA VAL A 246 7.48 1.24 6.57
C VAL A 246 6.37 0.34 7.10
N ILE A 247 6.52 -0.97 6.91
CA ILE A 247 5.45 -1.93 7.14
C ILE A 247 5.94 -3.07 8.03
N ASP A 248 5.34 -3.24 9.20
CA ASP A 248 5.50 -4.45 10.01
C ASP A 248 4.59 -5.56 9.48
N ALA A 249 5.15 -6.61 8.90
CA ALA A 249 4.39 -7.71 8.31
C ALA A 249 5.20 -9.00 8.33
N GLY A 250 4.53 -10.16 8.36
CA GLY A 250 5.20 -11.45 8.20
C GLY A 250 5.66 -11.72 6.76
N ALA A 251 4.84 -11.31 5.79
CA ALA A 251 5.14 -11.39 4.37
C ALA A 251 4.43 -10.25 3.61
N ILE A 252 5.04 -9.79 2.51
CA ILE A 252 4.48 -8.79 1.61
C ILE A 252 4.49 -9.33 0.18
N LEU A 253 3.35 -9.27 -0.49
CA LEU A 253 3.22 -9.49 -1.92
C LEU A 253 2.93 -8.13 -2.57
N VAL A 254 3.67 -7.81 -3.61
CA VAL A 254 3.56 -6.56 -4.36
C VAL A 254 3.29 -6.95 -5.82
N PRO A 255 2.02 -7.15 -6.20
CA PRO A 255 1.70 -7.56 -7.56
C PRO A 255 2.10 -6.49 -8.58
N ARG A 256 2.02 -5.21 -8.21
CA ARG A 256 2.49 -4.08 -9.02
C ARG A 256 3.22 -3.04 -8.18
N LEU A 257 4.44 -2.74 -8.61
CA LEU A 257 5.28 -1.69 -8.04
C LEU A 257 5.70 -0.73 -9.15
N PHE A 258 4.82 0.20 -9.50
CA PHE A 258 5.10 1.20 -10.52
C PHE A 258 5.47 2.50 -9.83
N VAL A 259 6.77 2.71 -9.63
CA VAL A 259 7.32 3.85 -8.91
C VAL A 259 8.69 4.23 -9.47
N VAL A 260 9.03 5.51 -9.49
CA VAL A 260 10.35 6.02 -9.90
C VAL A 260 11.37 5.90 -8.78
N ASP A 261 11.09 6.42 -7.59
CA ASP A 261 11.94 6.30 -6.40
C ASP A 261 11.19 5.60 -5.24
N GLY A 262 11.51 4.33 -5.01
CA GLY A 262 10.85 3.50 -4.01
C GLY A 262 11.75 3.18 -2.82
N THR A 263 11.20 3.30 -1.62
CA THR A 263 11.77 2.75 -0.40
C THR A 263 10.72 1.93 0.34
N LEU A 264 11.05 0.67 0.65
CA LEU A 264 10.22 -0.22 1.46
C LEU A 264 11.08 -0.78 2.61
N ARG A 265 10.72 -0.42 3.84
CA ARG A 265 11.30 -0.97 5.07
C ARG A 265 10.31 -1.89 5.74
N THR A 266 10.73 -3.10 6.07
CA THR A 266 9.82 -4.09 6.64
C THR A 266 10.53 -5.08 7.56
N THR A 267 9.74 -5.64 8.49
CA THR A 267 10.12 -6.80 9.30
C THR A 267 9.91 -8.12 8.56
N ALA A 268 9.28 -8.10 7.39
CA ALA A 268 8.95 -9.30 6.63
C ALA A 268 10.18 -10.09 6.21
N ASP A 269 10.14 -11.39 6.45
CA ASP A 269 11.15 -12.34 5.95
C ASP A 269 10.97 -12.64 4.47
N LEU A 270 9.76 -12.44 3.94
CA LEU A 270 9.40 -12.65 2.55
C LEU A 270 8.79 -11.38 1.95
N VAL A 271 9.42 -10.88 0.89
CA VAL A 271 8.87 -9.84 0.02
C VAL A 271 8.90 -10.35 -1.42
N VAL A 272 7.77 -10.29 -2.11
CA VAL A 272 7.65 -10.67 -3.52
C VAL A 272 7.13 -9.48 -4.30
N ILE A 273 7.89 -9.01 -5.27
CA ILE A 273 7.51 -8.02 -6.27
C ILE A 273 7.37 -8.76 -7.58
N GLU A 274 6.14 -8.89 -8.07
CA GLU A 274 5.85 -9.66 -9.29
C GLU A 274 6.13 -8.85 -10.54
N ASP A 275 5.73 -7.57 -10.54
CA ASP A 275 5.88 -6.66 -11.66
C ASP A 275 6.27 -5.26 -11.15
N ALA A 276 7.55 -4.93 -11.25
CA ALA A 276 8.05 -3.57 -11.04
C ALA A 276 8.26 -2.90 -12.39
N GLN A 277 7.89 -1.61 -12.51
CA GLN A 277 8.09 -0.82 -13.72
C GLN A 277 8.47 0.63 -13.40
N ASN A 278 9.20 1.26 -14.33
CA ASN A 278 9.67 2.65 -14.27
C ASN A 278 10.60 2.98 -13.08
N VAL A 279 11.17 1.96 -12.44
CA VAL A 279 12.01 2.12 -11.26
C VAL A 279 13.37 2.72 -11.63
N ASP A 280 13.66 3.91 -11.14
CA ASP A 280 15.02 4.46 -11.13
C ASP A 280 15.78 3.95 -9.91
N HIS A 281 15.13 4.01 -8.74
CA HIS A 281 15.72 3.56 -7.49
C HIS A 281 14.74 2.69 -6.70
N LEU A 282 15.24 1.58 -6.17
CA LEU A 282 14.53 0.80 -5.15
C LEU A 282 15.45 0.53 -3.97
N ARG A 283 14.97 0.83 -2.77
CA ARG A 283 15.63 0.51 -1.50
C ARG A 283 14.71 -0.40 -0.69
N LEU A 284 14.94 -1.70 -0.79
CA LEU A 284 14.23 -2.70 -0.01
C LEU A 284 15.07 -3.10 1.21
N HIS A 285 14.55 -2.79 2.39
CA HIS A 285 15.14 -3.15 3.66
C HIS A 285 14.25 -4.17 4.36
N THR A 286 14.71 -5.41 4.46
CA THR A 286 14.07 -6.46 5.25
C THR A 286 14.83 -6.68 6.57
N ALA A 287 14.34 -7.57 7.42
CA ALA A 287 15.07 -7.99 8.61
C ALA A 287 16.46 -8.59 8.32
N ASN A 288 16.66 -9.14 7.12
CA ASN A 288 17.83 -9.97 6.77
C ASN A 288 18.66 -9.42 5.60
N ALA A 289 18.16 -8.45 4.83
CA ALA A 289 18.84 -7.95 3.64
C ALA A 289 18.50 -6.49 3.32
N ASN A 290 19.53 -5.77 2.86
CA ASN A 290 19.41 -4.50 2.14
C ASN A 290 19.58 -4.78 0.64
N VAL A 291 18.47 -4.86 -0.09
CA VAL A 291 18.46 -5.01 -1.54
C VAL A 291 18.29 -3.63 -2.17
N LEU A 292 19.32 -3.18 -2.89
CA LEU A 292 19.36 -1.88 -3.53
C LEU A 292 19.32 -2.03 -5.04
N MET A 293 18.59 -1.15 -5.70
CA MET A 293 18.56 -1.02 -7.14
C MET A 293 18.75 0.44 -7.51
N ASP A 294 19.61 0.68 -8.49
CA ASP A 294 19.86 1.99 -9.09
C ASP A 294 20.00 1.79 -10.59
N ASN A 295 18.91 1.98 -11.31
CA ASN A 295 18.87 1.79 -12.76
C ASN A 295 19.41 3.01 -13.53
N THR A 296 19.86 4.04 -12.81
CA THR A 296 20.52 5.21 -13.41
C THR A 296 22.03 4.98 -13.55
N THR A 297 22.61 4.07 -12.76
CA THR A 297 24.02 3.72 -12.84
C THR A 297 24.35 2.33 -12.29
N PRO A 298 25.21 1.54 -12.97
CA PRO A 298 25.67 0.25 -12.46
C PRO A 298 26.79 0.38 -11.41
N LEU A 299 27.11 1.59 -10.94
CA LEU A 299 28.18 1.80 -9.97
C LEU A 299 27.82 1.18 -8.62
N TYR A 300 28.81 0.57 -7.97
CA TYR A 300 28.61 -0.07 -6.69
C TYR A 300 28.15 0.92 -5.61
N LEU A 301 27.08 0.57 -4.89
CA LEU A 301 26.55 1.32 -3.75
C LEU A 301 27.02 0.69 -2.44
N ALA A 302 27.78 1.46 -1.66
CA ALA A 302 28.21 1.03 -0.33
C ALA A 302 27.00 0.74 0.57
N GLY A 303 27.06 -0.38 1.30
CA GLY A 303 25.99 -0.81 2.20
C GLY A 303 24.97 -1.78 1.60
N ALA A 304 24.97 -1.99 0.28
CA ALA A 304 24.17 -3.04 -0.34
C ALA A 304 24.60 -4.44 0.16
N ASP A 305 23.62 -5.25 0.58
CA ASP A 305 23.83 -6.69 0.73
C ASP A 305 23.69 -7.38 -0.63
N VAL A 306 22.71 -6.94 -1.41
CA VAL A 306 22.49 -7.28 -2.81
C VAL A 306 22.25 -5.98 -3.57
N GLN A 307 22.96 -5.78 -4.69
CA GLN A 307 22.72 -4.68 -5.61
C GLN A 307 22.32 -5.21 -6.97
N LEU A 308 21.18 -4.71 -7.46
CA LEU A 308 20.59 -5.06 -8.73
C LEU A 308 20.62 -3.87 -9.69
N TYR A 309 20.53 -4.17 -10.98
CA TYR A 309 20.48 -3.19 -12.06
C TYR A 309 19.65 -3.75 -13.21
N GLU A 310 18.75 -2.94 -13.77
CA GLU A 310 17.95 -3.30 -14.94
C GLU A 310 17.80 -2.11 -15.88
N LEU A 311 18.19 -2.29 -17.15
CA LEU A 311 18.21 -1.21 -18.14
C LEU A 311 16.80 -0.75 -18.50
N ASP A 312 15.87 -1.71 -18.57
CA ASP A 312 14.48 -1.45 -18.95
C ASP A 312 13.65 -0.91 -17.78
N LYS A 313 14.25 -0.78 -16.59
CA LYS A 313 13.59 -0.33 -15.36
C LYS A 313 12.37 -1.19 -14.97
N ALA A 314 12.34 -2.43 -15.45
CA ALA A 314 11.25 -3.38 -15.26
C ALA A 314 11.79 -4.73 -14.83
N PHE A 315 11.32 -5.25 -13.69
CA PHE A 315 11.87 -6.48 -13.10
C PHE A 315 10.88 -7.16 -12.16
N SER A 316 11.20 -8.40 -11.81
CA SER A 316 10.60 -9.13 -10.68
C SER A 316 11.66 -9.39 -9.61
N LEU A 317 11.23 -9.44 -8.36
CA LEU A 317 12.11 -9.67 -7.22
C LEU A 317 11.39 -10.46 -6.12
N ARG A 318 11.92 -11.61 -5.76
CA ARG A 318 11.56 -12.34 -4.55
C ARG A 318 12.73 -12.30 -3.57
N GLN A 319 12.55 -11.62 -2.44
CA GLN A 319 13.49 -11.60 -1.33
C GLN A 319 12.97 -12.50 -0.20
N ALA A 320 13.66 -13.60 0.09
CA ALA A 320 13.31 -14.56 1.14
C ALA A 320 14.51 -14.81 2.06
N GLY A 321 14.50 -14.22 3.26
CA GLY A 321 15.62 -14.28 4.20
C GLY A 321 16.90 -13.72 3.57
N LEU A 322 17.89 -14.60 3.34
CA LEU A 322 19.18 -14.26 2.71
C LEU A 322 19.23 -14.55 1.20
N VAL A 323 18.13 -14.99 0.59
CA VAL A 323 18.06 -15.38 -0.83
C VAL A 323 17.24 -14.36 -1.62
N SER A 324 17.78 -13.90 -2.74
CA SER A 324 17.08 -13.08 -3.73
C SER A 324 16.91 -13.88 -5.03
N THR A 325 15.69 -13.97 -5.56
CA THR A 325 15.42 -14.46 -6.92
C THR A 325 14.92 -13.31 -7.76
N THR A 326 15.56 -13.03 -8.90
CA THR A 326 15.23 -11.85 -9.74
C THR A 326 15.65 -12.08 -11.18
N ASN A 327 14.97 -11.41 -12.11
CA ASN A 327 15.35 -11.35 -13.51
C ASN A 327 16.25 -10.13 -13.84
N ALA A 328 16.68 -9.36 -12.84
CA ALA A 328 17.58 -8.23 -13.01
C ALA A 328 19.08 -8.64 -12.98
N TYR A 329 19.95 -7.79 -13.52
CA TYR A 329 21.40 -7.99 -13.44
C TYR A 329 21.94 -7.79 -12.02
N VAL A 330 22.86 -8.66 -11.61
CA VAL A 330 23.51 -8.58 -10.30
C VAL A 330 24.82 -7.79 -10.40
N VAL A 331 24.86 -6.62 -9.78
CA VAL A 331 26.06 -5.76 -9.67
C VAL A 331 26.92 -6.19 -8.49
N HIS A 332 26.30 -6.40 -7.33
CA HIS A 332 26.98 -6.79 -6.10
C HIS A 332 26.15 -7.78 -5.28
N ARG A 333 26.86 -8.62 -4.53
CA ARG A 333 26.29 -9.52 -3.54
C ARG A 333 27.33 -9.78 -2.46
N ARG A 334 26.93 -9.68 -1.19
CA ARG A 334 27.74 -10.15 -0.07
C ARG A 334 27.81 -11.67 -0.03
N TYR A 335 28.93 -12.21 0.45
CA TYR A 335 29.17 -13.66 0.51
C TYR A 335 28.11 -14.45 1.32
N THR A 336 27.45 -13.79 2.27
CA THR A 336 26.40 -14.36 3.14
C THR A 336 25.04 -14.51 2.46
N HIS A 337 24.77 -13.73 1.41
CA HIS A 337 23.48 -13.73 0.71
C HIS A 337 23.52 -14.71 -0.44
N GLN A 338 22.43 -15.06 -1.10
CA GLN A 338 22.40 -15.83 -2.35
C GLN A 338 21.55 -15.09 -3.37
N VAL A 339 21.97 -15.05 -4.64
CA VAL A 339 21.17 -14.49 -5.72
C VAL A 339 20.99 -15.52 -6.82
N LEU A 340 19.74 -15.73 -7.21
CA LEU A 340 19.26 -16.67 -8.22
C LEU A 340 18.68 -15.86 -9.38
N VAL A 341 19.21 -16.10 -10.59
CA VAL A 341 18.79 -15.37 -11.79
C VAL A 341 18.32 -16.38 -12.85
N PRO A 342 17.04 -16.40 -13.25
CA PRO A 342 16.50 -17.40 -14.17
C PRO A 342 16.79 -17.09 -15.65
N ASN A 343 17.14 -15.85 -15.97
CA ASN A 343 17.32 -15.33 -17.33
C ASN A 343 18.76 -14.93 -17.66
N PHE A 344 19.74 -15.48 -16.94
CA PHE A 344 21.15 -15.12 -17.07
C PHE A 344 21.80 -15.70 -18.35
N GLN A 345 21.33 -15.24 -19.50
CA GLN A 345 21.75 -15.63 -20.84
C GLN A 345 21.66 -14.44 -21.81
N ALA A 346 22.35 -14.51 -22.96
CA ALA A 346 22.46 -13.38 -23.90
C ALA A 346 21.10 -12.86 -24.44
N SER A 347 20.07 -13.71 -24.46
CA SER A 347 18.71 -13.35 -24.87
C SER A 347 17.86 -12.72 -23.76
N HIS A 348 18.32 -12.76 -22.50
CA HIS A 348 17.60 -12.29 -21.31
C HIS A 348 16.19 -12.86 -21.12
N VAL A 349 15.94 -14.06 -21.65
CA VAL A 349 14.66 -14.79 -21.50
C VAL A 349 14.71 -15.69 -20.27
N ASP A 350 13.65 -15.69 -19.46
CA ASP A 350 13.51 -16.59 -18.31
C ASP A 350 13.62 -18.07 -18.71
N THR A 351 14.33 -18.84 -17.90
CA THR A 351 14.49 -20.29 -18.08
C THR A 351 14.08 -21.04 -16.82
N LEU A 352 13.85 -22.35 -16.95
CA LEU A 352 13.64 -23.24 -15.80
C LEU A 352 14.92 -23.46 -14.96
N LEU A 353 16.07 -22.93 -15.40
CA LEU A 353 17.36 -23.08 -14.74
C LEU A 353 17.69 -21.77 -14.01
N GLU A 354 17.89 -21.87 -12.69
CA GLU A 354 18.35 -20.73 -11.90
C GLU A 354 19.89 -20.70 -11.89
N PHE A 355 20.48 -19.62 -12.41
CA PHE A 355 21.92 -19.43 -12.36
C PHE A 355 22.30 -18.86 -11.00
N GLN A 356 23.18 -19.57 -10.29
CA GLN A 356 23.71 -19.13 -9.01
C GLN A 356 25.01 -18.34 -9.19
N ARG A 357 25.20 -17.28 -8.40
CA ARG A 357 26.51 -16.62 -8.20
C ARG A 357 27.12 -15.91 -9.42
N ASN A 358 26.38 -15.72 -10.52
CA ASN A 358 26.88 -15.05 -11.70
C ASN A 358 26.52 -13.56 -11.66
N SER A 359 27.52 -12.71 -11.49
CA SER A 359 27.42 -11.29 -11.86
C SER A 359 27.73 -11.13 -13.34
N GLY A 360 27.29 -10.03 -13.96
CA GLY A 360 27.67 -9.72 -15.35
C GLY A 360 29.20 -9.75 -15.56
N ALA A 361 29.97 -9.31 -14.56
CA ALA A 361 31.43 -9.38 -14.57
C ALA A 361 31.96 -10.83 -14.60
N ARG A 362 31.37 -11.74 -13.81
CA ARG A 362 31.77 -13.14 -13.78
C ARG A 362 31.38 -13.89 -15.05
N TYR A 363 30.26 -13.51 -15.68
CA TYR A 363 29.88 -14.00 -17.00
C TYR A 363 30.86 -13.55 -18.08
N SER A 364 31.23 -12.27 -18.08
CA SER A 364 32.26 -11.74 -18.97
C SER A 364 33.62 -12.41 -18.71
N GLU A 365 34.02 -12.64 -17.47
CA GLU A 365 35.23 -13.43 -17.15
C GLU A 365 35.13 -14.88 -17.63
N GLN A 366 33.98 -15.54 -17.45
CA GLN A 366 33.75 -16.90 -17.96
C GLN A 366 33.75 -16.94 -19.51
N HIS A 367 33.28 -15.90 -20.18
CA HIS A 367 33.18 -15.84 -21.65
C HIS A 367 34.42 -15.24 -22.33
N LEU A 368 35.27 -14.52 -21.59
CA LEU A 368 36.51 -13.88 -22.07
C LEU A 368 37.77 -14.55 -21.53
N SER A 369 37.68 -15.51 -20.60
CA SER A 369 38.85 -16.27 -20.15
C SER A 369 39.24 -17.34 -21.15
N ASP A 370 40.55 -17.42 -21.44
CA ASP A 370 41.13 -18.38 -22.39
C ASP A 370 40.81 -19.83 -22.02
N GLY A 371 40.71 -20.16 -20.73
CA GLY A 371 40.43 -21.52 -20.25
C GLY A 371 39.04 -22.08 -20.62
N PHE A 372 38.01 -21.23 -20.73
CA PHE A 372 36.67 -21.63 -21.19
C PHE A 372 36.49 -21.45 -22.70
N THR A 373 37.43 -20.77 -23.36
CA THR A 373 37.52 -20.69 -24.82
C THR A 373 38.05 -22.00 -25.39
N ASP A 374 39.03 -22.63 -24.73
CA ASP A 374 39.49 -23.99 -25.04
C ASP A 374 38.42 -25.05 -24.80
N GLN A 375 37.56 -24.87 -23.78
CA GLN A 375 36.43 -25.78 -23.52
C GLN A 375 35.36 -25.69 -24.62
N ARG A 376 35.04 -24.47 -25.09
CA ARG A 376 34.16 -24.27 -26.25
C ARG A 376 34.76 -24.78 -27.56
N LEU A 377 36.07 -24.62 -27.77
CA LEU A 377 36.75 -25.20 -28.95
C LEU A 377 36.79 -26.73 -28.88
N GLY A 378 36.94 -27.30 -27.68
CA GLY A 378 36.81 -28.73 -27.43
C GLY A 378 35.40 -29.25 -27.72
N ASP A 379 34.37 -28.53 -27.29
CA ASP A 379 32.97 -28.86 -27.55
C ASP A 379 32.63 -28.69 -29.05
N LEU A 380 33.17 -27.69 -29.74
CA LEU A 380 33.01 -27.50 -31.19
C LEU A 380 33.70 -28.61 -31.99
N ALA A 381 34.87 -29.08 -31.53
CA ALA A 381 35.51 -30.25 -32.10
C ALA A 381 34.65 -31.50 -31.86
N SER A 382 34.01 -31.64 -30.70
CA SER A 382 33.12 -32.76 -30.40
C SER A 382 31.80 -32.74 -31.21
N GLU A 383 31.24 -31.57 -31.50
CA GLU A 383 30.07 -31.41 -32.38
C GLU A 383 30.40 -31.62 -33.87
N LEU A 384 31.63 -31.35 -34.29
CA LEU A 384 32.12 -31.63 -35.65
C LEU A 384 32.37 -33.13 -35.90
N PHE A 385 32.38 -33.97 -34.85
CA PHE A 385 32.46 -35.43 -34.93
C PHE A 385 31.08 -36.10 -34.81
N TYR A 386 30.10 -35.66 -35.62
CA TYR A 386 28.94 -36.49 -35.93
C TYR A 386 29.34 -37.63 -36.89
N GLY A 387 29.96 -38.69 -36.35
CA GLY A 387 30.12 -39.97 -37.05
C GLY A 387 31.50 -40.62 -36.93
N GLY A 388 31.85 -41.13 -35.75
CA GLY A 388 33.00 -42.02 -35.56
C GLY A 388 33.43 -42.05 -34.10
N GLU A 389 33.73 -43.24 -33.57
CA GLU A 389 34.08 -43.50 -32.17
C GLU A 389 35.16 -42.56 -31.61
N ALA A 390 35.06 -42.26 -30.30
CA ALA A 390 36.10 -41.55 -29.56
C ALA A 390 37.45 -42.30 -29.69
N PRO A 391 38.60 -41.60 -29.81
CA PRO A 391 39.90 -42.26 -29.93
C PRO A 391 40.19 -43.13 -28.70
N GLU A 392 40.62 -44.37 -28.91
CA GLU A 392 41.15 -45.22 -27.84
C GLU A 392 42.33 -44.49 -27.15
N GLY A 393 42.18 -44.24 -25.84
CA GLY A 393 43.18 -43.55 -25.01
C GLY A 393 42.77 -42.19 -24.43
N TRP A 394 41.52 -41.75 -24.61
CA TRP A 394 41.03 -40.51 -23.97
C TRP A 394 40.59 -40.76 -22.52
N GLU A 395 41.46 -40.45 -21.56
CA GLU A 395 41.12 -40.38 -20.13
C GLU A 395 40.98 -38.92 -19.66
N LEU A 396 39.84 -38.60 -19.04
CA LEU A 396 39.61 -37.35 -18.31
C LEU A 396 40.52 -37.29 -17.09
N THR A 397 41.73 -36.76 -17.26
CA THR A 397 42.71 -36.62 -16.17
C THR A 397 42.55 -35.29 -15.46
N TRP A 398 41.61 -35.25 -14.50
CA TRP A 398 41.45 -34.14 -13.54
C TRP A 398 42.74 -33.79 -12.77
N GLY A 399 43.74 -34.67 -12.79
CA GLY A 399 45.04 -34.49 -12.13
C GLY A 399 46.01 -33.50 -12.79
N ALA A 400 45.74 -33.04 -14.02
CA ALA A 400 46.66 -32.17 -14.78
C ALA A 400 46.32 -30.67 -14.74
N MET A 401 45.18 -30.25 -14.16
CA MET A 401 44.83 -28.83 -14.07
C MET A 401 45.66 -28.08 -13.01
N PRO A 402 46.04 -26.81 -13.24
CA PRO A 402 46.66 -25.94 -12.25
C PRO A 402 45.83 -25.89 -10.96
N ALA A 403 46.48 -25.88 -9.80
CA ALA A 403 45.79 -25.96 -8.49
C ALA A 403 44.77 -24.83 -8.27
N GLU A 404 44.93 -23.71 -8.96
CA GLU A 404 44.09 -22.50 -8.91
C GLU A 404 42.73 -22.69 -9.60
N ALA A 405 42.65 -23.63 -10.56
CA ALA A 405 41.44 -23.95 -11.32
C ALA A 405 40.69 -25.17 -10.75
N ARG A 406 41.21 -25.81 -9.71
CA ARG A 406 40.54 -26.92 -9.02
C ARG A 406 39.55 -26.32 -8.02
N MET A 407 38.25 -26.53 -8.25
CA MET A 407 37.23 -26.26 -7.23
C MET A 407 37.64 -26.94 -5.92
N GLN A 408 37.87 -26.17 -4.86
CA GLN A 408 37.98 -26.71 -3.50
C GLN A 408 36.61 -27.25 -3.09
N LEU A 409 36.33 -28.49 -3.49
CA LEU A 409 35.34 -29.37 -2.90
C LEU A 409 35.99 -30.08 -1.72
N SER A 410 36.27 -29.34 -0.64
CA SER A 410 36.50 -29.92 0.68
C SER A 410 36.29 -28.85 1.73
N GLY A 411 35.11 -28.88 2.33
CA GLY A 411 34.79 -28.19 3.55
C GLY A 411 33.91 -29.10 4.39
N ASP A 412 34.37 -30.33 4.66
CA ASP A 412 33.91 -31.00 5.86
C ASP A 412 34.65 -30.39 7.04
N GLY A 413 33.89 -29.91 8.03
CA GLY A 413 34.46 -29.28 9.22
C GLY A 413 35.17 -30.31 10.09
N SER A 414 36.42 -30.61 9.78
CA SER A 414 37.35 -31.22 10.73
C SER A 414 38.72 -30.56 10.62
N GLU A 415 39.00 -29.69 11.59
CA GLU A 415 40.38 -29.36 11.96
C GLU A 415 40.98 -30.57 12.68
N ASP A 416 42.02 -31.15 12.10
CA ASP A 416 43.10 -31.90 12.76
C ASP A 416 44.04 -32.40 11.64
N GLU A 417 45.36 -32.38 11.70
CA GLU A 417 46.34 -31.75 12.57
C GLU A 417 47.69 -32.02 11.87
N THR A 418 48.62 -31.07 11.98
CA THR A 418 50.08 -31.29 12.11
C THR A 418 50.91 -31.87 10.93
N LYS A 419 51.99 -31.15 10.57
CA LYS A 419 53.37 -31.45 11.07
C LYS A 419 54.42 -30.67 10.29
N LYS A 420 55.00 -29.65 10.93
CA LYS A 420 56.45 -29.38 10.92
C LYS A 420 56.79 -28.35 11.99
N GLU A 421 56.89 -28.82 13.23
CA GLU A 421 57.80 -28.26 14.23
C GLU A 421 57.94 -29.30 15.36
N GLU A 422 58.78 -30.32 15.11
CA GLU A 422 59.28 -31.15 16.19
C GLU A 422 60.49 -30.47 16.83
N ARG A 423 60.34 -30.23 18.13
CA ARG A 423 61.38 -30.33 19.17
C ARG A 423 62.49 -29.28 19.15
N ASN A 424 62.41 -28.36 20.11
CA ASN A 424 63.17 -28.52 21.37
C ASN A 424 62.96 -27.35 22.35
N LEU A 425 63.03 -27.71 23.64
CA LEU A 425 63.16 -26.87 24.85
C LEU A 425 61.82 -26.31 25.35
N GLY A 426 61.25 -26.72 26.48
CA GLY A 426 61.88 -27.26 27.69
C GLY A 426 62.42 -26.12 28.53
N ALA A 427 61.67 -25.82 29.60
CA ALA A 427 62.03 -25.01 30.76
C ALA A 427 61.86 -23.47 30.67
N MET A 428 61.22 -22.98 31.75
CA MET A 428 61.33 -21.67 32.39
C MET A 428 60.36 -20.54 31.96
N LEU A 429 59.56 -20.18 32.99
CA LEU A 429 58.83 -18.94 33.28
C LEU A 429 57.38 -18.86 32.80
#